data_AF-A0A842PJQ7-F1
#
_entry.id   AF-A0A842PJQ7-F1
#
_cell.length_a   1.000
_cell.length_b   1.000
_cell.length_c   1.000
_cell.angle_alpha   90.00
_cell.angle_beta   90.00
_cell.angle_gamma   90.00
#
_symmetry.space_group_name_H-M   'P 1'
#
loop_
_entity.id
_entity.type
_entity.pdbx_description
1 polymer ?
#
loop_
_entity_poly.entity_id
_entity_poly.type
_entity_poly.pdbx_seq_one_letter_code
_entity_poly.pdbx_strand_id
1 'polypeptide(L)'
;MKEAIKLPKDEKLIAIAYLVNASVLHIRERYKDGELIKYSYHLMKGDKVIRWDNVPHHKEISTYPHHKHENDKIKESTKMDISAVLEEIKNTFLYKRNLC
;
A
#
# COMPACT_ATOMS: atom_id res chain seq x y z
N MET A 1 -12.63 36.66 12.58
CA MET A 1 -12.79 35.41 11.81
C MET A 1 -11.50 34.63 11.96
N LYS A 2 -11.53 33.42 12.54
CA LYS A 2 -10.34 32.57 12.59
C LYS A 2 -10.11 32.04 11.17
N GLU A 3 -9.00 32.41 10.55
CA GLU A 3 -8.60 31.79 9.30
C GLU A 3 -8.52 30.28 9.53
N ALA A 4 -9.25 29.51 8.72
CA ALA A 4 -9.09 28.06 8.69
C ALA A 4 -7.63 27.77 8.40
N ILE A 5 -7.00 26.93 9.24
CA ILE A 5 -5.65 26.45 9.03
C ILE A 5 -5.63 25.84 7.62
N LYS A 6 -4.97 26.51 6.67
CA LYS A 6 -4.76 25.97 5.33
C LYS A 6 -3.82 24.77 5.49
N LEU A 7 -4.39 23.57 5.41
CA LEU A 7 -3.61 22.34 5.34
C LEU A 7 -2.62 22.44 4.17
N PRO A 8 -1.44 21.82 4.28
CA PRO A 8 -0.49 21.78 3.17
C PRO A 8 -1.18 21.17 1.94
N LYS A 9 -1.09 21.82 0.79
CA LYS A 9 -1.71 21.31 -0.45
C LYS A 9 -1.08 20.02 -0.97
N ASP A 10 0.13 19.69 -0.48
CA ASP A 10 0.91 18.53 -0.88
C ASP A 10 1.58 17.94 0.35
N GLU A 11 1.18 16.74 0.73
CA GLU A 11 1.64 16.05 1.94
C GLU A 11 2.28 14.71 1.55
N LYS A 12 3.27 14.28 2.34
CA LYS A 12 3.97 13.03 2.10
C LYS A 12 4.09 12.26 3.41
N LEU A 13 3.69 10.99 3.39
CA LEU A 13 3.97 10.04 4.45
C LEU A 13 5.06 9.09 3.97
N ILE A 14 6.16 9.01 4.73
CA ILE A 14 7.19 8.00 4.53
C ILE A 14 7.43 7.35 5.89
N ALA A 15 7.17 6.06 5.99
CA ALA A 15 7.29 5.32 7.24
C ALA A 15 7.77 3.88 7.00
N ILE A 16 8.30 3.28 8.05
CA ILE A 16 8.59 1.85 8.13
C ILE A 16 7.84 1.33 9.35
N ALA A 17 6.96 0.35 9.15
CA ALA A 17 6.20 -0.30 10.21
C ALA A 17 6.71 -1.73 10.42
N TYR A 18 7.04 -2.05 11.67
CA TYR A 18 7.33 -3.42 12.12
C TYR A 18 6.05 -4.03 12.66
N LEU A 19 5.55 -5.08 12.01
CA LEU A 19 4.27 -5.70 12.35
C LEU A 19 4.48 -6.87 13.32
N VAL A 20 3.47 -7.15 14.15
CA VAL A 20 3.49 -8.22 15.18
C VAL A 20 3.75 -9.62 14.63
N ASN A 21 3.52 -9.83 13.32
CA ASN A 21 3.77 -11.08 12.63
C ASN A 21 5.18 -11.18 12.01
N ALA A 22 6.12 -10.36 12.50
CA ALA A 22 7.50 -10.20 12.04
C ALA A 22 7.65 -9.72 10.58
N SER A 23 6.60 -9.15 9.99
CA SER A 23 6.72 -8.50 8.68
C SER A 23 7.16 -7.05 8.83
N VAL A 24 7.86 -6.55 7.83
CA VAL A 24 8.24 -5.14 7.71
C VAL A 24 7.48 -4.52 6.54
N LEU A 25 6.81 -3.40 6.76
CA LEU A 25 6.06 -2.67 5.75
C LEU A 25 6.67 -1.29 5.55
N HIS A 26 7.24 -1.04 4.37
CA HIS A 26 7.64 0.30 3.96
C HIS A 26 6.42 0.99 3.34
N ILE A 27 6.14 2.20 3.79
CA ILE A 27 4.99 3.01 3.41
C ILE A 27 5.50 4.28 2.76
N ARG A 28 5.02 4.56 1.55
CA ARG A 28 5.19 5.84 0.88
C ARG A 28 3.85 6.27 0.31
N GLU A 29 3.33 7.39 0.78
CA GLU A 29 2.11 7.99 0.27
C GLU A 29 2.36 9.45 -0.05
N ARG A 30 1.65 9.95 -1.06
CA ARG A 30 1.59 11.38 -1.39
C ARG A 30 0.14 11.78 -1.55
N TYR A 31 -0.23 12.78 -0.76
CA TYR A 31 -1.55 13.38 -0.78
C TYR A 31 -1.48 14.74 -1.44
N LYS A 32 -2.49 15.05 -2.25
CA LYS A 32 -2.67 16.37 -2.83
C LYS A 32 -4.10 16.81 -2.57
N ASP A 33 -4.28 17.97 -1.96
CA ASP A 33 -5.59 18.50 -1.58
C ASP A 33 -6.44 17.48 -0.78
N GLY A 34 -5.80 16.69 0.10
CA GLY A 34 -6.43 15.62 0.89
C GLY A 34 -6.59 14.27 0.19
N GLU A 35 -6.35 14.20 -1.12
CA GLU A 35 -6.51 12.97 -1.92
C GLU A 35 -5.20 12.19 -2.07
N LEU A 36 -5.24 10.87 -1.84
CA LEU A 36 -4.11 9.98 -2.10
C LEU A 36 -3.89 9.84 -3.62
N ILE A 37 -2.83 10.47 -4.13
CA ILE A 37 -2.51 10.50 -5.56
C ILE A 37 -1.37 9.56 -5.96
N LYS A 38 -0.45 9.24 -5.05
CA LYS A 38 0.63 8.28 -5.29
C LYS A 38 0.87 7.45 -4.05
N TYR A 39 1.13 6.17 -4.24
CA TYR A 39 1.52 5.29 -3.14
C TYR A 39 2.49 4.20 -3.60
N SER A 40 3.25 3.70 -2.64
CA SER A 40 4.04 2.49 -2.77
C SER A 40 4.14 1.84 -1.40
N TYR A 41 3.63 0.62 -1.30
CA TYR A 41 3.73 -0.22 -0.13
C TYR A 41 4.64 -1.41 -0.47
N HIS A 42 5.62 -1.68 0.38
CA HIS A 42 6.54 -2.80 0.20
C HIS A 42 6.57 -3.61 1.49
N LEU A 43 5.95 -4.78 1.44
CA LEU A 43 5.91 -5.74 2.52
C LEU A 43 7.01 -6.79 2.33
N MET A 44 7.78 -7.01 3.39
CA MET A 44 8.78 -8.06 3.48
C MET A 44 8.45 -8.98 4.66
N LYS A 45 8.45 -10.29 4.43
CA LYS A 45 8.29 -11.31 5.47
C LYS A 45 9.12 -12.55 5.15
N GLY A 46 10.27 -12.69 5.81
CA GLY A 46 11.29 -13.66 5.38
C GLY A 46 11.69 -13.37 3.93
N ASP A 47 11.70 -14.39 3.09
CA ASP A 47 12.00 -14.26 1.65
C ASP A 47 10.81 -13.78 0.81
N LYS A 48 9.61 -13.64 1.41
CA LYS A 48 8.42 -13.20 0.68
C LYS A 48 8.38 -11.68 0.57
N VAL A 49 8.32 -11.20 -0.67
CA VAL A 49 8.12 -9.78 -0.99
C VAL A 49 6.77 -9.58 -1.69
N ILE A 50 5.98 -8.63 -1.20
CA ILE A 50 4.75 -8.17 -1.84
C ILE A 50 4.80 -6.65 -1.96
N ARG A 51 4.41 -6.11 -3.12
CA ARG A 51 4.35 -4.65 -3.32
C ARG A 51 3.01 -4.25 -3.90
N TRP A 52 2.49 -3.11 -3.47
CA TRP A 52 1.33 -2.46 -4.08
C TRP A 52 1.76 -1.04 -4.47
N ASP A 53 1.50 -0.66 -5.71
CA ASP A 53 1.82 0.68 -6.19
C ASP A 53 0.85 1.14 -7.30
N ASN A 54 0.89 2.43 -7.60
CA ASN A 54 0.09 3.04 -8.67
C ASN A 54 0.96 3.76 -9.71
N VAL A 55 2.20 3.31 -9.90
CA VAL A 55 3.07 3.90 -10.91
C VAL A 55 2.55 3.49 -12.30
N PRO A 56 2.36 4.43 -13.25
CA PRO A 56 1.64 4.18 -14.51
C PRO A 56 2.48 3.44 -15.57
N HIS A 57 2.93 2.22 -15.26
CA HIS A 57 3.74 1.38 -16.16
C HIS A 57 2.94 0.28 -16.87
N HIS A 58 1.97 -0.35 -16.19
CA HIS A 58 1.28 -1.55 -16.65
C HIS A 58 -0.10 -1.24 -17.26
N LYS A 59 -0.16 -0.73 -18.48
CA LYS A 59 -1.42 -0.33 -19.15
C LYS A 59 -2.30 -1.51 -19.57
N GLU A 60 -1.75 -2.72 -19.55
CA GLU A 60 -2.38 -3.96 -20.00
C GLU A 60 -3.38 -4.56 -19.01
N ILE A 61 -3.33 -4.17 -17.74
CA ILE A 61 -4.22 -4.68 -16.70
C ILE A 61 -5.48 -3.82 -16.55
N SER A 62 -6.61 -4.42 -16.16
CA SER A 62 -7.88 -3.69 -16.05
C SER A 62 -7.88 -2.65 -14.92
N THR A 63 -7.03 -2.81 -13.92
CA THR A 63 -6.94 -1.93 -12.76
C THR A 63 -5.93 -0.79 -12.90
N TYR A 64 -5.38 -0.55 -14.10
CA TYR A 64 -4.39 0.50 -14.33
C TYR A 64 -4.82 1.87 -13.74
N PRO A 65 -3.94 2.59 -13.02
CA PRO A 65 -2.50 2.31 -12.82
C PRO A 65 -2.20 1.40 -11.62
N HIS A 66 -3.23 0.95 -10.91
CA HIS A 66 -3.11 0.22 -9.65
C HIS A 66 -2.75 -1.24 -9.89
N HIS A 67 -1.67 -1.70 -9.25
CA HIS A 67 -1.21 -3.07 -9.39
C HIS A 67 -0.49 -3.58 -8.15
N LYS A 68 -0.36 -4.90 -8.10
CA LYS A 68 0.34 -5.63 -7.04
C LYS A 68 1.45 -6.49 -7.66
N HIS A 69 2.64 -6.45 -7.07
CA HIS A 69 3.72 -7.38 -7.36
C HIS A 69 3.70 -8.48 -6.31
N GLU A 70 3.57 -9.73 -6.74
CA GLU A 70 3.70 -10.89 -5.87
C GLU A 70 4.46 -12.01 -6.59
N ASN A 71 5.57 -12.46 -6.02
CA ASN A 71 6.46 -13.47 -6.62
C ASN A 71 6.86 -13.09 -8.06
N ASP A 72 7.30 -11.84 -8.25
CA ASP A 72 7.71 -11.24 -9.53
C ASP A 72 6.63 -11.23 -10.63
N LYS A 73 5.36 -11.48 -10.26
CA LYS A 73 4.22 -11.35 -11.17
C LYS A 73 3.43 -10.09 -10.86
N ILE A 74 3.04 -9.39 -11.92
CA ILE A 74 2.07 -8.30 -11.85
C ILE A 74 0.68 -8.92 -11.73
N LYS A 75 -0.08 -8.44 -10.75
CA LYS A 75 -1.48 -8.79 -10.53
C LYS A 75 -2.32 -7.52 -10.47
N GLU A 76 -3.57 -7.66 -10.88
CA GLU A 76 -4.59 -6.64 -10.69
C GLU A 76 -4.77 -6.35 -9.20
N SER A 77 -4.98 -5.08 -8.90
CA SER A 77 -5.24 -4.58 -7.55
C SER A 77 -6.08 -3.33 -7.66
N THR A 78 -7.07 -3.17 -6.79
CA THR A 78 -7.77 -1.89 -6.66
C THR A 78 -6.82 -0.82 -6.12
N LYS A 79 -7.27 0.44 -6.12
CA LYS A 79 -6.58 1.52 -5.40
C LYS A 79 -6.42 1.11 -3.93
N MET A 80 -5.19 1.22 -3.41
CA MET A 80 -4.86 0.86 -2.03
C MET A 80 -4.48 2.09 -1.20
N ASP A 81 -4.99 2.14 0.02
CA ASP A 81 -4.48 2.96 1.12
C ASP A 81 -3.83 2.08 2.20
N ILE A 82 -3.20 2.68 3.21
CA ILE A 82 -2.58 1.93 4.31
C ILE A 82 -3.57 0.97 5.00
N SER A 83 -4.84 1.35 5.16
CA SER A 83 -5.86 0.54 5.82
C SER A 83 -6.17 -0.72 5.02
N ALA A 84 -6.38 -0.58 3.71
CA ALA A 84 -6.61 -1.70 2.80
C ALA A 84 -5.41 -2.65 2.75
N VAL A 85 -4.19 -2.12 2.75
CA VAL A 85 -2.96 -2.94 2.77
C VAL A 85 -2.85 -3.73 4.06
N LEU A 86 -3.09 -3.10 5.21
CA LEU A 86 -3.04 -3.77 6.51
C LEU A 86 -4.12 -4.87 6.62
N GLU A 87 -5.33 -4.63 6.11
CA GLU A 87 -6.40 -5.62 6.07
C GLU A 87 -6.05 -6.79 5.15
N GLU A 88 -5.47 -6.54 3.98
CA GLU A 88 -5.02 -7.60 3.08
C GLU A 88 -3.87 -8.44 3.69
N ILE A 89 -2.91 -7.80 4.36
CA ILE A 89 -1.83 -8.47 5.13
C ILE A 89 -2.44 -9.38 6.19
N LYS A 90 -3.38 -8.83 6.98
CA LYS A 90 -4.09 -9.57 8.02
C LYS A 90 -4.77 -10.81 7.45
N ASN A 91 -5.53 -10.66 6.36
CA ASN A 91 -6.24 -11.78 5.73
C ASN A 91 -5.28 -12.81 5.12
N THR A 92 -4.17 -12.36 4.53
CA THR A 92 -3.14 -13.24 3.95
C THR A 92 -2.47 -14.14 4.98
N PHE A 93 -2.27 -13.66 6.21
CA PHE A 93 -1.51 -14.38 7.25
C PHE A 93 -2.34 -14.94 8.40
N LEU A 94 -3.55 -14.44 8.67
CA LEU A 94 -4.43 -15.00 9.71
C LEU A 94 -5.14 -16.26 9.22
N TYR A 95 -5.68 -16.29 8.01
CA TYR A 95 -6.42 -17.46 7.52
C TYR A 95 -5.54 -18.69 7.25
N LYS A 96 -4.22 -18.51 7.10
CA LYS A 96 -3.28 -19.63 7.02
C LYS A 96 -3.03 -20.36 8.35
N ARG A 97 -3.39 -19.77 9.50
CA ARG A 97 -3.24 -20.43 10.80
C ARG A 97 -4.36 -21.42 11.12
N ASN A 98 -5.50 -21.35 10.41
CA ASN A 98 -6.69 -22.16 10.68
C ASN A 98 -6.87 -23.33 9.66
N LEU A 99 -5.82 -23.66 8.90
CA LEU A 99 -5.82 -24.74 7.90
C LEU A 99 -4.77 -25.82 8.22
N CYS A 100 -4.40 -25.96 9.49
CA CYS A 100 -3.58 -27.05 10.01
C CYS A 100 -4.38 -27.84 11.04
#